data_AF-A0A353Q930-F1
#
_entry.id   AF-A0A353Q930-F1
#
_cell.length_a   1.000
_cell.length_b   1.000
_cell.length_c   1.000
_cell.angle_alpha   90.00
_cell.angle_beta   90.00
_cell.angle_gamma   90.00
#
_symmetry.space_group_name_H-M   'P 1'
#
loop_
_entity.id
_entity.type
_entity.pdbx_description
1 polymer ?
#
loop_
_entity_poly.entity_id
_entity_poly.type
_entity_poly.pdbx_seq_one_letter_code
_entity_poly.pdbx_strand_id
1 'polypeptide(L)' 'GREFFVTGHSEYAPLTLHAEYLRDVNRGLDSVEMPKNYYR' A
#
# COMPACT_ATOMS: atom_id res chain seq x y z
N GLY A 1 1.53 31.54 4.41
CA GLY A 1 2.34 30.32 4.17
C GLY A 1 1.58 29.45 3.19
N ARG A 2 2.27 28.85 2.22
CA ARG A 2 1.61 28.05 1.17
C ARG A 2 1.44 26.62 1.69
N GLU A 3 0.21 26.23 1.99
CA GLU A 3 -0.10 24.89 2.47
C GLU A 3 -0.11 23.89 1.30
N PHE A 4 0.45 22.71 1.53
CA PHE A 4 0.46 21.60 0.58
C PHE A 4 -0.13 20.38 1.27
N PHE A 5 -0.98 19.66 0.55
CA PHE A 5 -1.62 18.44 1.01
C PHE A 5 -1.25 17.32 0.05
N VAL A 6 -0.72 16.23 0.61
CA VAL A 6 -0.35 15.02 -0.13
C VAL A 6 -1.27 13.91 0.36
N THR A 7 -1.97 13.28 -0.57
CA THR A 7 -2.95 12.21 -0.29
C THR A 7 -2.40 10.81 -0.52
N GLY A 8 -1.13 10.72 -0.95
CA GLY A 8 -0.43 9.46 -1.19
C GLY A 8 0.72 9.26 -0.22
N HIS A 9 1.33 8.08 -0.29
CA HIS A 9 2.43 7.67 0.56
C HIS A 9 3.75 7.64 -0.21
N SER A 10 4.25 8.82 -0.57
CA SER A 10 5.53 8.95 -1.27
C SER A 10 6.72 8.49 -0.41
N GLU A 11 6.53 8.35 0.90
CA GLU A 11 7.50 7.88 1.87
C GLU A 11 7.64 6.36 1.95
N TYR A 12 6.75 5.60 1.28
CA TYR A 12 6.77 4.14 1.37
C TYR A 12 8.04 3.54 0.77
N ALA A 13 8.68 2.66 1.54
CA ALA A 13 9.74 1.82 1.02
C ALA A 13 9.20 0.87 -0.05
N PRO A 14 10.04 0.39 -0.99
CA PRO A 14 9.58 -0.45 -2.10
C PRO A 14 8.81 -1.71 -1.70
N LEU A 15 8.98 -2.22 -0.48
CA LEU A 15 8.33 -3.43 0.04
C LEU A 15 7.13 -3.19 0.97
N THR A 16 6.76 -1.93 1.24
CA THR A 16 5.68 -1.63 2.20
C THR A 16 4.33 -2.20 1.73
N LEU A 17 3.95 -1.96 0.47
CA LEU A 17 2.69 -2.48 -0.08
C LEU A 17 2.67 -4.01 -0.15
N HIS A 18 3.83 -4.66 -0.35
CA HIS A 18 3.94 -6.11 -0.30
C HIS A 18 3.64 -6.65 1.10
N ALA A 19 4.25 -6.07 2.13
CA ALA A 19 4.07 -6.49 3.51
C ALA A 19 2.63 -6.28 3.99
N GLU A 20 2.00 -5.16 3.62
CA GLU A 20 0.59 -4.89 3.91
C GLU A 20 -0.33 -5.92 3.25
N TYR A 21 -0.12 -6.18 1.95
CA TYR A 21 -0.87 -7.20 1.21
C TYR A 21 -0.75 -8.58 1.86
N LEU A 22 0.47 -9.05 2.17
CA LEU A 22 0.68 -10.35 2.81
C LEU A 22 0.05 -10.43 4.20
N ARG A 23 0.16 -9.35 4.99
CA ARG A 23 -0.48 -9.29 6.32
C ARG A 23 -1.98 -9.51 6.22
N ASP A 24 -2.62 -8.86 5.25
CA ASP A 24 -4.08 -8.86 5.14
C ASP A 24 -4.60 -10.15 4.49
N VAL A 25 -3.87 -10.72 3.53
CA VAL A 25 -4.12 -12.09 3.01
C VAL A 25 -3.98 -13.13 4.12
N ASN A 26 -2.93 -13.07 4.94
CA ASN A 26 -2.71 -14.01 6.04
C ASN A 26 -3.77 -13.90 7.14
N ARG A 27 -4.48 -12.76 7.22
CA ARG A 27 -5.62 -12.57 8.13
C ARG A 27 -6.92 -13.14 7.58
N GLY A 28 -6.93 -13.66 6.36
CA GLY A 28 -8.14 -14.20 5.71
C GLY A 28 -9.13 -13.11 5.33
N LEU A 29 -8.65 -11.89 5.04
CA LEU A 29 -9.52 -10.81 4.57
C LEU A 29 -9.82 -11.01 3.08
N ASP A 30 -11.02 -11.51 2.78
CA ASP A 30 -11.48 -11.78 1.41
C ASP A 30 -11.63 -10.51 0.54
N SER A 31 -11.55 -9.32 1.14
CA SER A 31 -11.67 -8.02 0.46
C SER A 31 -10.33 -7.43 -0.01
N VAL A 32 -9.23 -8.16 0.16
CA VAL A 32 -7.88 -7.67 -0.15
C VAL A 32 -7.51 -8.01 -1.59
N GLU A 33 -7.47 -7.01 -2.44
CA GLU A 33 -7.00 -7.14 -3.82
C GLU A 33 -5.47 -6.99 -3.91
N MET A 34 -4.86 -7.55 -4.95
CA MET A 34 -3.44 -7.33 -5.22
C MET A 34 -3.16 -5.83 -5.50
N PRO A 35 -2.06 -5.25 -4.96
CA PRO A 35 -1.71 -3.87 -5.21
C PRO A 35 -1.51 -3.61 -6.71
N LYS A 36 -2.23 -2.61 -7.25
CA LYS A 36 -2.24 -2.29 -8.69
C LYS A 36 -0.89 -1.69 -9.11
N ASN A 37 -0.34 -2.18 -10.23
CA ASN A 37 0.95 -1.74 -10.80
C ASN A 37 2.18 -1.91 -9.90
N TYR A 38 2.09 -2.76 -8.88
CA TYR A 38 3.14 -2.91 -7.88
C TYR A 38 4.09 -4.09 -8.16
N TYR A 39 3.56 -5.24 -8.58
CA TYR A 39 4.36 -6.37 -9.04
C TYR A 39 4.46 -6.34 -10.58
N ARG A 40 5.68 -6.34 -11.12
CA ARG A 40 6.01 -6.52 -12.55
C ARG A 40 7.11 -7.54 -12.71
#